data_AF-A0A833WI12-F1
#
_entry.id   AF-A0A833WI12-F1
#
_cell.length_a   1.000
_cell.length_b   1.000
_cell.length_c   1.000
_cell.angle_alpha   90.00
_cell.angle_beta   90.00
_cell.angle_gamma   90.00
#
_symmetry.space_group_name_H-M   'P 1'
#
loop_
_entity.id
_entity.type
_entity.pdbx_description
1 polymer ?
#
loop_
_entity_poly.entity_id
_entity_poly.type
_entity_poly.pdbx_seq_one_letter_code
_entity_poly.pdbx_strand_id
1 'polypeptide(L)'
;MAANKRRSVVLHFDLNRTVLMSDAAGGRTMENTVDYLLSECTWGYVNPSSPSEWICVSDASSIEPPAAESSGHKLITYKKFVDDSHPYQSLATAQGSDIDQIKAVNKAAKKKRTALQSAFTGGDSAPGERVRDSFKEVMEKLHFPMGEQREAVKQLAMTMPKSRLQEAWSEGRYYLLPSFLQFLSYLASPKVTDKEMDVKLVFRTFGDDIVEVAKELDLLVDGQHPVGLPALPERFRLKLEPSARRIGTFYRDGFEADGTALAVGTLTKVPFSSKLVEEGASAPNSFYATSDAEVKVIRGFQSIQETLDGMLQGASTLALRDYWEWWSAHAEDGQYGKLLLIDEEKLQKDDDVTVFFDDHIEAHHSHIVDVRDVRSGAPVDFEKSRGKYLQRVEPFAAITDPNYFTSLFEKYVTK
;
A
#
# COMPACT_ATOMS: atom_id res chain seq x y z
N MET A 1 35.50 0.17 -23.55
CA MET A 1 35.16 0.08 -22.11
C MET A 1 33.70 -0.28 -22.04
N ALA A 2 33.35 -1.47 -21.55
CA ALA A 2 31.96 -1.80 -21.28
C ALA A 2 31.47 -0.83 -20.20
N ALA A 3 30.41 -0.08 -20.47
CA ALA A 3 29.79 0.73 -19.41
C ALA A 3 29.39 -0.23 -18.29
N ASN A 4 29.93 -0.03 -17.08
CA ASN A 4 29.48 -0.80 -15.93
C ASN A 4 27.97 -0.57 -15.80
N LYS A 5 27.20 -1.66 -15.91
CA LYS A 5 25.76 -1.64 -15.73
C LYS A 5 25.50 -1.20 -14.28
N ARG A 6 24.71 -0.15 -14.09
CA ARG A 6 24.27 0.27 -12.75
C ARG A 6 23.30 -0.77 -12.21
N ARG A 7 23.42 -1.05 -10.91
CA ARG A 7 22.50 -1.91 -10.16
C ARG A 7 21.09 -1.32 -10.21
N SER A 8 20.09 -2.06 -10.66
CA SER A 8 18.69 -1.62 -10.66
C SER A 8 18.06 -1.87 -9.30
N VAL A 9 17.32 -0.88 -8.78
CA VAL A 9 16.58 -0.99 -7.52
C VAL A 9 15.14 -0.58 -7.76
N VAL A 10 14.23 -1.54 -7.86
CA VAL A 10 12.80 -1.32 -8.14
C VAL A 10 12.00 -1.41 -6.84
N LEU A 11 11.40 -0.29 -6.45
CA LEU A 11 10.63 -0.19 -5.21
C LEU A 11 9.14 -0.05 -5.58
N HIS A 12 8.38 -1.10 -5.32
CA HIS A 12 6.92 -1.09 -5.46
C HIS A 12 6.30 -0.63 -4.15
N PHE A 13 5.50 0.44 -4.18
CA PHE A 13 4.80 0.94 -3.00
C PHE A 13 3.30 0.81 -3.22
N ASP A 14 2.62 0.07 -2.35
CA ASP A 14 1.20 0.31 -2.19
C ASP A 14 0.94 1.76 -1.75
N LEU A 15 -0.23 2.28 -2.11
CA LEU A 15 -0.64 3.62 -1.73
C LEU A 15 -1.30 3.64 -0.34
N ASN A 16 -2.49 3.06 -0.23
CA ASN A 16 -3.37 3.23 0.91
C ASN A 16 -2.79 2.59 2.18
N ARG A 17 -2.76 3.34 3.29
CA ARG A 17 -2.14 2.94 4.57
C ARG A 17 -0.67 2.54 4.50
N THR A 18 -0.02 2.75 3.36
CA THR A 18 1.42 2.54 3.17
C THR A 18 2.13 3.88 3.03
N VAL A 19 1.91 4.63 1.95
CA VAL A 19 2.50 5.97 1.73
C VAL A 19 1.51 7.12 1.87
N LEU A 20 0.21 6.83 2.02
CA LEU A 20 -0.83 7.82 2.35
C LEU A 20 -1.83 7.25 3.35
N MET A 21 -2.36 8.08 4.25
CA MET A 21 -3.29 7.65 5.33
C MET A 21 -4.74 7.99 4.98
N SER A 22 -5.18 7.45 3.85
CA SER A 22 -6.58 7.51 3.41
C SER A 22 -7.06 6.11 3.02
N ASP A 23 -8.20 5.72 3.58
CA ASP A 23 -8.95 4.52 3.20
C ASP A 23 -10.36 4.92 2.70
N ALA A 24 -10.36 5.70 1.62
CA ALA A 24 -11.60 6.13 0.96
C ALA A 24 -12.44 4.93 0.47
N ALA A 25 -11.79 3.83 0.07
CA ALA A 25 -12.45 2.60 -0.35
C ALA A 25 -13.20 1.92 0.81
N GLY A 26 -12.65 1.95 2.02
CA GLY A 26 -13.28 1.47 3.25
C GLY A 26 -14.27 2.46 3.89
N GLY A 27 -14.39 3.68 3.36
CA GLY A 27 -15.28 4.73 3.89
C GLY A 27 -14.87 5.25 5.27
N ARG A 28 -13.57 5.16 5.61
CA ARG A 28 -13.04 5.59 6.91
C ARG A 28 -12.50 7.01 6.82
N THR A 29 -12.75 7.83 7.84
CA THR A 29 -12.06 9.12 7.98
C THR A 29 -10.60 8.90 8.41
N MET A 30 -9.81 9.97 8.39
CA MET A 30 -8.44 9.94 8.90
C MET A 30 -8.39 9.57 10.39
N GLU A 31 -9.31 10.12 11.19
CA GLU A 31 -9.46 9.84 12.61
C GLU A 31 -9.78 8.36 12.84
N ASN A 32 -10.71 7.80 12.06
CA ASN A 32 -11.02 6.37 12.12
C ASN A 32 -9.82 5.49 11.74
N THR A 33 -8.99 5.97 10.80
CA THR A 33 -7.78 5.27 10.37
C THR A 33 -6.71 5.31 11.46
N VAL A 34 -6.56 6.43 12.16
CA VAL A 34 -5.64 6.56 13.29
C VAL A 34 -6.12 5.72 14.47
N ASP A 35 -7.39 5.77 14.84
CA ASP A 35 -7.94 4.91 15.91
C ASP A 35 -7.72 3.42 15.61
N TYR A 36 -8.01 3.01 14.37
CA TYR A 36 -7.75 1.66 13.91
C TYR A 36 -6.26 1.31 14.05
N LEU A 37 -5.36 2.19 13.59
CA LEU A 37 -3.92 2.00 13.70
C LEU A 37 -3.46 1.87 15.16
N LEU A 38 -3.93 2.73 16.05
CA LEU A 38 -3.60 2.68 17.47
C LEU A 38 -4.10 1.40 18.12
N SER A 39 -5.21 0.82 17.66
CA SER A 39 -5.65 -0.48 18.14
C SER A 39 -4.67 -1.61 17.81
N GLU A 40 -3.85 -1.46 16.75
CA GLU A 40 -2.84 -2.44 16.34
C GLU A 40 -1.54 -2.31 17.15
N CYS A 41 -1.26 -1.13 17.69
CA CYS A 41 -0.03 -0.83 18.41
C CYS A 41 -0.27 -0.40 19.87
N THR A 42 -1.38 -0.84 20.47
CA THR A 42 -1.64 -0.61 21.90
C THR A 42 -1.88 -1.93 22.62
N TRP A 43 -1.18 -2.13 23.73
CA TRP A 43 -1.05 -3.42 24.38
C TRP A 43 -1.83 -3.48 25.69
N GLY A 44 -2.37 -4.67 25.95
CA GLY A 44 -3.21 -4.97 27.10
C GLY A 44 -3.35 -6.47 27.29
N TYR A 45 -4.22 -6.88 28.20
CA TYR A 45 -4.52 -8.28 28.42
C TYR A 45 -6.03 -8.51 28.53
N VAL A 46 -6.47 -9.73 28.27
CA VAL A 46 -7.85 -10.14 28.47
C VAL A 46 -8.09 -10.35 29.96
N ASN A 47 -9.09 -9.71 30.53
CA ASN A 47 -9.42 -9.84 31.95
C ASN A 47 -9.78 -11.30 32.27
N PRO A 48 -9.03 -12.01 33.15
CA PRO A 48 -9.33 -13.41 33.49
C PRO A 48 -10.70 -13.61 34.15
N SER A 49 -11.21 -12.59 34.84
CA SER A 49 -12.52 -12.62 35.49
C SER A 49 -13.66 -12.21 34.54
N SER A 50 -13.34 -11.57 33.42
CA SER A 50 -14.30 -11.09 32.42
C SER A 50 -13.68 -11.20 31.01
N PRO A 51 -13.70 -12.38 30.37
CA PRO A 51 -13.02 -12.59 29.08
C PRO A 51 -13.53 -11.72 27.93
N SER A 52 -14.66 -11.04 28.11
CA SER A 52 -15.18 -10.03 27.18
C SER A 52 -14.57 -8.63 27.36
N GLU A 53 -13.64 -8.47 28.28
CA GLU A 53 -12.99 -7.20 28.61
C GLU A 53 -11.49 -7.28 28.33
N TRP A 54 -10.96 -6.23 27.69
CA TRP A 54 -9.54 -6.03 27.47
C TRP A 54 -9.07 -4.82 28.29
N ILE A 55 -8.00 -5.02 29.05
CA ILE A 55 -7.46 -4.01 29.97
C ILE A 55 -6.16 -3.48 29.36
N CYS A 56 -6.16 -2.19 29.01
CA CYS A 56 -4.99 -1.50 28.50
C CYS A 56 -3.89 -1.40 29.57
N VAL A 57 -2.65 -1.74 29.20
CA VAL A 57 -1.46 -1.56 30.06
C VAL A 57 -0.50 -0.51 29.52
N SER A 58 -0.63 -0.14 28.24
CA SER A 58 0.16 0.89 27.58
C SER A 58 -0.23 2.30 28.03
N ASP A 59 0.77 3.14 28.30
CA ASP A 59 0.60 4.60 28.45
C ASP A 59 0.91 5.34 27.13
N ALA A 60 1.53 4.67 26.17
CA ALA A 60 1.74 5.15 24.81
C ALA A 60 1.67 3.98 23.82
N SER A 61 1.20 4.25 22.61
CA SER A 61 1.19 3.26 21.53
C SER A 61 2.61 2.95 21.03
N SER A 62 2.87 1.68 20.74
CA SER A 62 4.16 1.13 20.33
C SER A 62 3.99 -0.13 19.48
N ILE A 63 4.86 -0.27 18.47
CA ILE A 63 4.86 -1.45 17.58
C ILE A 63 5.22 -2.71 18.36
N GLU A 64 6.21 -2.60 19.25
CA GLU A 64 6.64 -3.67 20.12
C GLU A 64 5.87 -3.66 21.44
N PRO A 65 5.61 -4.82 22.06
CA PRO A 65 5.00 -4.86 23.37
C PRO A 65 5.89 -4.17 24.42
N PRO A 66 5.32 -3.48 25.42
CA PRO A 66 6.10 -2.86 26.47
C PRO A 66 6.93 -3.89 27.25
N ALA A 67 8.17 -3.52 27.58
CA ALA A 67 9.12 -4.40 28.28
C ALA A 67 8.76 -4.67 29.76
N ALA A 68 7.83 -3.91 30.32
CA ALA A 68 7.46 -4.02 31.72
C ALA A 68 6.80 -5.36 32.03
N GLU A 69 7.25 -5.98 33.12
CA GLU A 69 6.80 -7.26 33.66
C GLU A 69 5.27 -7.34 33.62
N SER A 70 4.75 -8.08 32.63
CA SER A 70 3.36 -8.43 32.66
C SER A 70 3.13 -9.19 33.96
N SER A 71 2.02 -8.90 34.61
CA SER A 71 1.54 -9.49 35.86
C SER A 71 1.22 -11.00 35.72
N GLY A 72 2.05 -11.75 34.99
CA GLY A 72 1.84 -13.11 34.52
C GLY A 72 0.95 -13.22 33.27
N HIS A 73 0.45 -12.10 32.74
CA HIS A 73 -0.51 -12.12 31.63
C HIS A 73 0.16 -12.04 30.25
N LYS A 74 -0.40 -12.79 29.30
CA LYS A 74 -0.02 -12.68 27.89
C LYS A 74 -0.59 -11.38 27.33
N LEU A 75 0.28 -10.49 26.86
CA LEU A 75 -0.14 -9.25 26.22
C LEU A 75 -0.62 -9.51 24.80
N ILE A 76 -1.72 -8.86 24.44
CA ILE A 76 -2.27 -8.79 23.09
C ILE A 76 -2.69 -7.36 22.79
N THR A 77 -2.68 -7.01 21.50
CA THR A 77 -3.16 -5.71 21.06
C THR A 77 -4.68 -5.65 21.13
N TYR A 78 -5.25 -4.44 21.23
CA TYR A 78 -6.72 -4.30 21.21
C TYR A 78 -7.31 -4.82 19.90
N LYS A 79 -6.65 -4.58 18.76
CA LYS A 79 -7.05 -5.17 17.47
C LYS A 79 -7.14 -6.68 17.56
N LYS A 80 -6.09 -7.34 18.09
CA LYS A 80 -6.09 -8.80 18.23
C LYS A 80 -7.24 -9.29 19.10
N PHE A 81 -7.50 -8.62 20.22
CA PHE A 81 -8.64 -8.93 21.08
C PHE A 81 -9.98 -8.85 20.34
N VAL A 82 -10.21 -7.78 19.59
CA VAL A 82 -11.44 -7.58 18.78
C VAL A 82 -11.55 -8.61 17.67
N ASP A 83 -10.44 -8.93 16.99
CA ASP A 83 -10.40 -9.92 15.92
C ASP A 83 -10.72 -11.33 16.44
N ASP A 84 -10.15 -11.72 17.59
CA ASP A 84 -10.41 -12.99 18.27
C ASP A 84 -11.87 -13.07 18.78
N SER A 85 -12.46 -11.93 19.17
CA SER A 85 -13.87 -11.84 19.62
C SER A 85 -14.89 -11.90 18.47
N HIS A 86 -14.44 -11.58 17.25
CA HIS A 86 -15.27 -11.55 16.05
C HIS A 86 -14.55 -12.23 14.88
N PRO A 87 -14.27 -13.54 14.95
CA PRO A 87 -13.45 -14.24 13.96
C PRO A 87 -14.09 -14.25 12.57
N TYR A 88 -13.25 -14.16 11.54
CA TYR A 88 -13.68 -14.51 10.18
C TYR A 88 -13.73 -16.03 10.02
N GLN A 89 -14.60 -16.46 9.12
CA GLN A 89 -14.70 -17.82 8.64
C GLN A 89 -13.99 -17.92 7.29
N SER A 90 -13.16 -18.93 7.13
CA SER A 90 -12.62 -19.37 5.84
C SER A 90 -13.35 -20.63 5.36
N LEU A 91 -13.18 -20.97 4.07
CA LEU A 91 -13.64 -22.24 3.50
C LEU A 91 -13.11 -23.46 4.27
N ALA A 92 -11.90 -23.36 4.83
CA ALA A 92 -11.28 -24.43 5.62
C ALA A 92 -11.92 -24.58 7.02
N THR A 93 -12.36 -23.47 7.63
CA THR A 93 -12.93 -23.46 8.98
C THR A 93 -14.44 -23.65 9.03
N ALA A 94 -15.13 -23.36 7.94
CA ALA A 94 -16.58 -23.38 7.85
C ALA A 94 -17.07 -24.70 7.20
N GLN A 95 -16.86 -25.82 7.91
CA GLN A 95 -17.33 -27.13 7.43
C GLN A 95 -18.85 -27.11 7.29
N GLY A 96 -19.34 -27.24 6.05
CA GLY A 96 -20.78 -27.34 5.74
C GLY A 96 -21.48 -26.01 5.43
N SER A 97 -20.80 -24.87 5.46
CA SER A 97 -21.35 -23.59 5.00
C SER A 97 -21.01 -23.34 3.54
N ASP A 98 -21.96 -22.80 2.78
CA ASP A 98 -21.69 -22.30 1.43
C ASP A 98 -20.92 -20.95 1.47
N ILE A 99 -20.38 -20.56 0.32
CA ILE A 99 -19.61 -19.31 0.15
C ILE A 99 -20.40 -18.07 0.58
N ASP A 100 -21.71 -18.04 0.36
CA ASP A 100 -22.54 -16.86 0.61
C ASP A 100 -22.81 -16.69 2.10
N GLN A 101 -22.97 -17.79 2.83
CA GLN A 101 -23.04 -17.81 4.30
C GLN A 101 -21.74 -17.31 4.91
N ILE A 102 -20.59 -17.78 4.41
CA ILE A 102 -19.27 -17.31 4.86
C ILE A 102 -19.13 -15.81 4.62
N LYS A 103 -19.49 -15.32 3.42
CA LYS A 103 -19.48 -13.89 3.10
C LYS A 103 -20.39 -13.09 4.04
N ALA A 104 -21.58 -13.59 4.36
CA ALA A 104 -22.51 -12.91 5.26
C ALA A 104 -21.96 -12.81 6.70
N VAL A 105 -21.41 -13.89 7.23
CA VAL A 105 -20.77 -13.91 8.56
C VAL A 105 -19.57 -12.96 8.59
N ASN A 106 -18.68 -13.04 7.61
CA ASN A 106 -17.50 -12.17 7.53
C ASN A 106 -17.89 -10.70 7.39
N LYS A 107 -18.96 -10.40 6.63
CA LYS A 107 -19.49 -9.04 6.53
C LYS A 107 -19.98 -8.50 7.89
N ALA A 108 -20.68 -9.33 8.68
CA ALA A 108 -21.12 -8.95 10.02
C ALA A 108 -19.94 -8.75 10.99
N ALA A 109 -18.97 -9.66 10.97
CA ALA A 109 -17.73 -9.55 11.74
C ALA A 109 -16.93 -8.29 11.35
N LYS A 110 -16.75 -8.02 10.05
CA LYS A 110 -16.05 -6.84 9.52
C LYS A 110 -16.70 -5.55 10.00
N LYS A 111 -18.04 -5.50 10.04
CA LYS A 111 -18.79 -4.36 10.57
C LYS A 111 -18.52 -4.14 12.06
N LYS A 112 -18.54 -5.21 12.88
CA LYS A 112 -18.25 -5.12 14.32
C LYS A 112 -16.81 -4.72 14.62
N ARG A 113 -15.84 -5.35 13.95
CA ARG A 113 -14.42 -5.02 14.04
C ARG A 113 -14.18 -3.55 13.72
N THR A 114 -14.68 -3.10 12.56
CA THR A 114 -14.54 -1.70 12.12
C THR A 114 -15.12 -0.73 13.14
N ALA A 115 -16.34 -0.97 13.65
CA ALA A 115 -16.95 -0.09 14.64
C ALA A 115 -16.13 0.03 15.95
N LEU A 116 -15.58 -1.08 16.45
CA LEU A 116 -14.80 -1.09 17.70
C LEU A 116 -13.39 -0.50 17.51
N GLN A 117 -12.73 -0.82 16.41
CA GLN A 117 -11.36 -0.41 16.13
C GLN A 117 -11.30 1.06 15.69
N SER A 118 -12.27 1.54 14.91
CA SER A 118 -12.34 2.95 14.45
C SER A 118 -12.78 3.95 15.51
N ALA A 119 -13.11 3.49 16.73
CA ALA A 119 -13.51 4.32 17.86
C ALA A 119 -12.66 4.03 19.11
N PHE A 120 -11.47 3.44 18.92
CA PHE A 120 -10.64 2.89 19.98
C PHE A 120 -10.32 3.90 21.09
N THR A 121 -10.04 5.16 20.74
CA THR A 121 -9.76 6.24 21.71
C THR A 121 -10.95 7.19 21.92
N GLY A 122 -12.09 6.90 21.29
CA GLY A 122 -13.27 7.77 21.21
C GLY A 122 -14.15 7.80 22.47
N GLY A 123 -13.67 8.44 23.55
CA GLY A 123 -14.44 8.71 24.77
C GLY A 123 -13.72 8.32 26.06
N ASP A 124 -14.20 8.83 27.21
CA ASP A 124 -13.54 8.68 28.53
C ASP A 124 -13.62 7.26 29.13
N SER A 125 -14.39 6.38 28.51
CA SER A 125 -14.47 4.96 28.84
C SER A 125 -14.03 4.06 27.68
N ALA A 126 -13.40 4.64 26.65
CA ALA A 126 -12.95 3.88 25.50
C ALA A 126 -11.75 3.00 25.90
N PRO A 127 -11.59 1.80 25.29
CA PRO A 127 -10.48 0.91 25.63
C PRO A 127 -9.10 1.55 25.46
N GLY A 128 -8.95 2.48 24.53
CA GLY A 128 -7.73 3.23 24.27
C GLY A 128 -7.62 4.59 24.97
N GLU A 129 -8.44 4.87 26.00
CA GLU A 129 -8.44 6.17 26.69
C GLU A 129 -7.03 6.57 27.20
N ARG A 130 -6.29 5.62 27.78
CA ARG A 130 -4.92 5.82 28.27
C ARG A 130 -3.92 6.29 27.21
N VAL A 131 -4.17 6.00 25.93
CA VAL A 131 -3.28 6.37 24.82
C VAL A 131 -3.84 7.48 23.94
N ARG A 132 -4.82 8.24 24.43
CA ARG A 132 -5.41 9.38 23.71
C ARG A 132 -4.37 10.45 23.34
N ASP A 133 -3.30 10.59 24.10
CA ASP A 133 -2.21 11.50 23.74
C ASP A 133 -1.40 10.98 22.53
N SER A 134 -1.23 9.67 22.38
CA SER A 134 -0.68 9.09 21.14
C SER A 134 -1.57 9.37 19.93
N PHE A 135 -2.90 9.38 20.09
CA PHE A 135 -3.82 9.80 19.02
C PHE A 135 -3.58 11.24 18.59
N LYS A 136 -3.46 12.17 19.54
CA LYS A 136 -3.18 13.58 19.25
C LYS A 136 -1.83 13.74 18.55
N GLU A 137 -0.79 13.05 19.02
CA GLU A 137 0.55 13.11 18.42
C GLU A 137 0.53 12.60 16.97
N VAL A 138 -0.07 11.44 16.72
CA VAL A 138 -0.16 10.85 15.37
C VAL A 138 -0.96 11.77 14.45
N MET A 139 -2.10 12.30 14.92
CA MET A 139 -2.89 13.26 14.14
C MET A 139 -2.10 14.53 13.83
N GLU A 140 -1.34 15.07 14.78
CA GLU A 140 -0.48 16.24 14.56
C GLU A 140 0.56 15.97 13.47
N LYS A 141 1.20 14.81 13.49
CA LYS A 141 2.19 14.39 12.46
C LYS A 141 1.58 14.16 11.08
N LEU A 142 0.28 13.91 10.98
CA LEU A 142 -0.45 13.85 9.70
C LEU A 142 -0.82 15.23 9.14
N HIS A 143 -0.57 16.31 9.88
CA HIS A 143 -0.76 17.67 9.40
C HIS A 143 0.56 18.37 9.10
N PHE A 144 0.55 19.28 8.13
CA PHE A 144 1.66 20.22 7.93
C PHE A 144 1.92 20.98 9.24
N PRO A 145 3.17 21.34 9.59
CA PRO A 145 3.44 22.15 10.78
C PRO A 145 2.60 23.43 10.83
N MET A 146 2.16 23.81 12.03
CA MET A 146 1.40 25.06 12.22
C MET A 146 2.24 26.27 11.76
N GLY A 147 1.62 27.18 11.01
CA GLY A 147 2.29 28.36 10.47
C GLY A 147 2.30 28.38 8.94
N GLU A 148 3.38 28.92 8.37
CA GLU A 148 3.47 29.26 6.94
C GLU A 148 3.16 28.09 6.01
N GLN A 149 3.69 26.89 6.30
CA GLN A 149 3.47 25.70 5.47
C GLN A 149 2.00 25.26 5.44
N ARG A 150 1.34 25.19 6.61
CA ARG A 150 -0.07 24.80 6.69
C ARG A 150 -0.99 25.86 6.08
N GLU A 151 -0.66 27.14 6.18
CA GLU A 151 -1.46 28.17 5.51
C GLU A 151 -1.25 28.16 4.00
N ALA A 152 -0.02 28.00 3.51
CA ALA A 152 0.28 27.86 2.08
C ALA A 152 -0.46 26.68 1.44
N VAL A 153 -0.48 25.51 2.08
CA VAL A 153 -1.17 24.33 1.54
C VAL A 153 -2.69 24.54 1.44
N LYS A 154 -3.29 25.20 2.43
CA LYS A 154 -4.72 25.56 2.42
C LYS A 154 -5.03 26.56 1.31
N GLN A 155 -4.18 27.57 1.10
CA GLN A 155 -4.36 28.55 0.02
C GLN A 155 -4.25 27.90 -1.37
N LEU A 156 -3.28 27.00 -1.58
CA LEU A 156 -3.17 26.25 -2.83
C LEU A 156 -4.44 25.41 -3.07
N ALA A 157 -4.93 24.71 -2.04
CA ALA A 157 -6.14 23.89 -2.12
C ALA A 157 -7.38 24.66 -2.58
N MET A 158 -7.49 25.97 -2.30
CA MET A 158 -8.62 26.80 -2.76
C MET A 158 -8.68 26.95 -4.29
N THR A 159 -7.55 26.77 -4.98
CA THR A 159 -7.45 26.91 -6.43
C THR A 159 -7.47 25.57 -7.17
N MET A 160 -7.40 24.47 -6.43
CA MET A 160 -7.36 23.12 -6.99
C MET A 160 -8.75 22.61 -7.34
N PRO A 161 -8.89 21.81 -8.42
CA PRO A 161 -10.10 21.05 -8.66
C PRO A 161 -10.40 20.10 -7.49
N LYS A 162 -11.69 19.89 -7.21
CA LYS A 162 -12.14 18.95 -6.18
C LYS A 162 -11.52 17.56 -6.42
N SER A 163 -10.78 17.09 -5.43
CA SER A 163 -10.04 15.81 -5.44
C SER A 163 -9.65 15.43 -4.01
N ARG A 164 -9.20 14.21 -3.76
CA ARG A 164 -8.77 13.78 -2.42
C ARG A 164 -7.54 14.55 -1.92
N LEU A 165 -6.63 14.89 -2.84
CA LEU A 165 -5.49 15.76 -2.56
C LEU A 165 -5.97 17.14 -2.10
N GLN A 166 -6.90 17.75 -2.83
CA GLN A 166 -7.48 19.05 -2.48
C GLN A 166 -8.20 19.01 -1.12
N GLU A 167 -8.97 17.96 -0.84
CA GLU A 167 -9.66 17.77 0.44
C GLU A 167 -8.68 17.70 1.60
N ALA A 168 -7.67 16.83 1.52
CA ALA A 168 -6.62 16.72 2.54
C ALA A 168 -5.93 18.06 2.79
N TRP A 169 -5.50 18.73 1.72
CA TRP A 169 -4.79 20.00 1.81
C TRP A 169 -5.66 21.15 2.34
N SER A 170 -6.96 21.15 2.07
CA SER A 170 -7.90 22.15 2.61
C SER A 170 -8.01 22.10 4.14
N GLU A 171 -7.76 20.94 4.72
CA GLU A 171 -7.70 20.74 6.18
C GLU A 171 -6.29 20.91 6.74
N GLY A 172 -5.29 21.18 5.89
CA GLY A 172 -3.89 21.28 6.27
C GLY A 172 -3.23 19.93 6.55
N ARG A 173 -3.79 18.85 6.00
CA ARG A 173 -3.29 17.47 6.12
C ARG A 173 -2.36 17.14 4.96
N TYR A 174 -1.37 16.28 5.24
CA TYR A 174 -0.57 15.65 4.20
C TYR A 174 -1.44 14.68 3.38
N TYR A 175 -1.21 14.61 2.06
CA TYR A 175 -1.79 13.56 1.23
C TYR A 175 -0.83 12.36 1.19
N LEU A 176 0.36 12.52 0.59
CA LEU A 176 1.49 11.61 0.83
C LEU A 176 2.13 11.87 2.21
N LEU A 177 2.48 10.80 2.92
CA LEU A 177 3.09 10.85 4.24
C LEU A 177 4.36 11.71 4.27
N PRO A 178 4.60 12.48 5.35
CA PRO A 178 5.78 13.32 5.46
C PRO A 178 7.10 12.52 5.39
N SER A 179 7.16 11.31 5.97
CA SER A 179 8.34 10.43 5.87
C SER A 179 8.59 9.95 4.44
N PHE A 180 7.53 9.76 3.65
CA PHE A 180 7.65 9.37 2.25
C PHE A 180 8.13 10.56 1.39
N LEU A 181 7.63 11.77 1.64
CA LEU A 181 8.12 13.00 1.01
C LEU A 181 9.62 13.21 1.29
N GLN A 182 10.05 13.00 2.53
CA GLN A 182 11.47 13.06 2.91
C GLN A 182 12.29 11.99 2.20
N PHE A 183 11.74 10.78 2.07
CA PHE A 183 12.39 9.71 1.33
C PHE A 183 12.58 10.03 -0.16
N LEU A 184 11.59 10.63 -0.83
CA LEU A 184 11.76 11.11 -2.21
C LEU A 184 12.88 12.14 -2.33
N SER A 185 12.96 13.08 -1.38
CA SER A 185 14.06 14.05 -1.31
C SER A 185 15.42 13.38 -1.06
N TYR A 186 15.47 12.36 -0.19
CA TYR A 186 16.67 11.55 0.03
C TYR A 186 17.14 10.83 -1.24
N LEU A 187 16.22 10.21 -2.00
CA LEU A 187 16.51 9.58 -3.29
C LEU A 187 16.97 10.58 -4.36
N ALA A 188 16.61 11.85 -4.23
CA ALA A 188 17.08 12.93 -5.09
C ALA A 188 18.46 13.46 -4.70
N SER A 189 18.94 13.16 -3.50
CA SER A 189 20.18 13.71 -2.94
C SER A 189 21.46 13.04 -3.49
N PRO A 190 22.62 13.72 -3.42
CA PRO A 190 23.93 13.15 -3.78
C PRO A 190 24.24 11.82 -3.07
N LYS A 191 23.71 11.61 -1.85
CA LYS A 191 23.89 10.36 -1.11
C LYS A 191 23.40 9.12 -1.87
N VAL A 192 22.43 9.30 -2.76
CA VAL A 192 21.88 8.22 -3.60
C VAL A 192 22.31 8.40 -5.05
N THR A 193 22.27 9.61 -5.61
CA THR A 193 22.54 9.82 -7.04
C THR A 193 24.01 9.60 -7.43
N ASP A 194 24.94 9.73 -6.48
CA ASP A 194 26.37 9.49 -6.73
C ASP A 194 26.73 8.00 -6.61
N LYS A 195 25.80 7.15 -6.15
CA LYS A 195 25.99 5.69 -6.13
C LYS A 195 25.76 5.09 -7.51
N GLU A 196 26.38 3.95 -7.79
CA GLU A 196 26.21 3.18 -9.03
C GLU A 196 24.88 2.39 -9.06
N MET A 197 23.77 3.03 -8.70
CA MET A 197 22.43 2.45 -8.71
C MET A 197 21.43 3.28 -9.52
N ASP A 198 20.46 2.60 -10.11
CA ASP A 198 19.31 3.19 -10.79
C ASP A 198 18.04 2.84 -10.01
N VAL A 199 17.55 3.81 -9.23
CA VAL A 199 16.37 3.62 -8.37
C VAL A 199 15.10 3.93 -9.15
N LYS A 200 14.15 3.00 -9.11
CA LYS A 200 12.83 3.08 -9.74
C LYS A 200 11.73 3.01 -8.69
N LEU A 201 10.69 3.81 -8.87
CA LEU A 201 9.48 3.83 -8.05
C LEU A 201 8.31 3.31 -8.87
N VAL A 202 7.55 2.38 -8.29
CA VAL A 202 6.31 1.86 -8.88
C VAL A 202 5.20 2.00 -7.87
N PHE A 203 4.29 2.94 -8.08
CA PHE A 203 3.10 3.10 -7.25
C PHE A 203 2.06 2.03 -7.59
N ARG A 204 1.48 1.39 -6.58
CA ARG A 204 0.51 0.29 -6.71
C ARG A 204 -0.75 0.64 -5.94
N THR A 205 -1.92 0.36 -6.51
CA THR A 205 -3.18 0.49 -5.79
C THR A 205 -4.27 -0.32 -6.49
N PHE A 206 -5.24 -0.79 -5.72
CA PHE A 206 -6.52 -1.24 -6.25
C PHE A 206 -7.47 -0.07 -6.61
N GLY A 207 -7.29 1.06 -5.94
CA GLY A 207 -8.11 2.27 -6.02
C GLY A 207 -7.81 3.13 -7.25
N ASP A 208 -8.10 4.42 -7.12
CA ASP A 208 -7.98 5.45 -8.15
C ASP A 208 -7.04 6.61 -7.74
N ASP A 209 -6.33 6.47 -6.61
CA ASP A 209 -5.47 7.49 -5.99
C ASP A 209 -4.25 7.92 -6.82
N ILE A 210 -3.91 7.20 -7.88
CA ILE A 210 -2.72 7.47 -8.72
C ILE A 210 -2.78 8.88 -9.33
N VAL A 211 -3.98 9.38 -9.65
CA VAL A 211 -4.14 10.71 -10.26
C VAL A 211 -3.74 11.83 -9.28
N GLU A 212 -4.12 11.69 -8.02
CA GLU A 212 -3.74 12.61 -6.95
C GLU A 212 -2.26 12.50 -6.62
N VAL A 213 -1.70 11.28 -6.56
CA VAL A 213 -0.25 11.08 -6.38
C VAL A 213 0.55 11.75 -7.49
N ALA A 214 0.14 11.60 -8.75
CA ALA A 214 0.81 12.27 -9.87
C ALA A 214 0.81 13.80 -9.74
N LYS A 215 -0.33 14.39 -9.34
CA LYS A 215 -0.44 15.85 -9.11
C LYS A 215 0.47 16.33 -7.99
N GLU A 216 0.54 15.60 -6.88
CA GLU A 216 1.43 16.00 -5.77
C GLU A 216 2.91 15.87 -6.18
N LEU A 217 3.26 14.85 -6.96
CA LEU A 217 4.60 14.71 -7.56
C LEU A 217 4.93 15.85 -8.52
N ASP A 218 3.99 16.32 -9.34
CA ASP A 218 4.19 17.49 -10.20
C ASP A 218 4.54 18.73 -9.38
N LEU A 219 3.81 18.99 -8.29
CA LEU A 219 4.09 20.12 -7.39
C LEU A 219 5.47 20.01 -6.72
N LEU A 220 5.92 18.79 -6.39
CA LEU A 220 7.26 18.55 -5.86
C LEU A 220 8.35 18.79 -6.91
N VAL A 221 8.14 18.34 -8.14
CA VAL A 221 9.09 18.53 -9.25
C VAL A 221 9.18 20.00 -9.65
N ASP A 222 8.06 20.71 -9.68
CA ASP A 222 7.99 22.14 -10.03
C ASP A 222 8.45 23.06 -8.88
N GLY A 223 8.79 22.52 -7.71
CA GLY A 223 9.20 23.28 -6.54
C GLY A 223 8.08 24.13 -5.92
N GLN A 224 6.82 23.76 -6.16
CA GLN A 224 5.63 24.46 -5.68
C GLN A 224 5.03 23.82 -4.42
N HIS A 225 5.51 22.65 -4.00
CA HIS A 225 4.99 21.95 -2.85
C HIS A 225 5.35 22.65 -1.51
N PRO A 226 4.39 22.94 -0.61
CA PRO A 226 4.63 23.66 0.66
C PRO A 226 5.43 22.92 1.74
N VAL A 227 6.03 21.75 1.44
CA VAL A 227 6.68 20.89 2.46
C VAL A 227 8.03 21.43 2.91
N GLY A 228 8.59 22.41 2.18
CA GLY A 228 9.91 22.97 2.48
C GLY A 228 11.09 22.07 2.10
N LEU A 229 10.85 21.09 1.22
CA LEU A 229 11.90 20.26 0.62
C LEU A 229 12.35 20.86 -0.72
N PRO A 230 13.60 20.62 -1.16
CA PRO A 230 14.05 21.00 -2.49
C PRO A 230 13.19 20.38 -3.58
N ALA A 231 13.10 21.08 -4.72
CA ALA A 231 12.40 20.57 -5.90
C ALA A 231 12.99 19.21 -6.34
N LEU A 232 12.12 18.27 -6.68
CA LEU A 232 12.53 16.95 -7.16
C LEU A 232 12.97 17.01 -8.63
N PRO A 233 13.93 16.17 -9.06
CA PRO A 233 14.28 16.05 -10.47
C PRO A 233 13.13 15.52 -11.33
N GLU A 234 13.10 15.88 -12.63
CA GLU A 234 12.09 15.47 -13.61
C GLU A 234 11.78 13.96 -13.64
N ARG A 235 12.76 13.11 -13.31
CA ARG A 235 12.60 11.64 -13.29
C ARG A 235 11.52 11.16 -12.32
N PHE A 236 11.15 11.96 -11.31
CA PHE A 236 10.10 11.64 -10.34
C PHE A 236 8.69 11.89 -10.88
N ARG A 237 8.54 12.71 -11.94
CA ARG A 237 7.24 13.05 -12.53
C ARG A 237 6.54 11.80 -13.07
N LEU A 238 5.33 11.55 -12.61
CA LEU A 238 4.48 10.46 -13.07
C LEU A 238 3.54 10.96 -14.18
N LYS A 239 3.92 10.64 -15.43
CA LYS A 239 3.16 11.01 -16.62
C LYS A 239 2.00 10.04 -16.86
N LEU A 240 0.78 10.57 -16.94
CA LEU A 240 -0.44 9.77 -17.06
C LEU A 240 -0.94 9.62 -18.50
N GLU A 241 -0.35 10.35 -19.46
CA GLU A 241 -0.69 10.22 -20.86
C GLU A 241 -0.32 8.83 -21.42
N PRO A 242 -1.17 8.20 -22.26
CA PRO A 242 -0.92 6.86 -22.79
C PRO A 242 0.44 6.72 -23.48
N SER A 243 0.81 7.68 -24.35
CA SER A 243 2.09 7.74 -25.06
C SER A 243 3.33 7.66 -24.16
N ALA A 244 3.25 8.16 -22.92
CA ALA A 244 4.38 8.14 -22.00
C ALA A 244 4.69 6.73 -21.47
N ARG A 245 3.73 5.79 -21.58
CA ARG A 245 3.85 4.39 -21.13
C ARG A 245 4.39 4.26 -19.69
N ARG A 246 3.94 5.14 -18.79
CA ARG A 246 4.32 5.09 -17.37
C ARG A 246 3.25 4.50 -16.46
N ILE A 247 2.08 4.22 -17.02
CA ILE A 247 0.94 3.67 -16.29
C ILE A 247 0.47 2.35 -16.90
N GLY A 248 -0.15 1.51 -16.08
CA GLY A 248 -0.83 0.32 -16.56
C GLY A 248 -1.90 -0.16 -15.60
N THR A 249 -2.80 -1.00 -16.10
CA THR A 249 -3.88 -1.59 -15.30
C THR A 249 -3.91 -3.10 -15.50
N PHE A 250 -3.88 -3.85 -14.41
CA PHE A 250 -4.04 -5.29 -14.44
C PHE A 250 -5.49 -5.70 -14.65
N TYR A 251 -5.66 -6.82 -15.32
CA TYR A 251 -6.89 -7.59 -15.40
C TYR A 251 -6.54 -9.06 -15.13
N ARG A 252 -7.36 -9.73 -14.33
CA ARG A 252 -7.18 -11.14 -13.98
C ARG A 252 -8.51 -11.88 -14.08
N ASP A 253 -8.49 -12.98 -14.82
CA ASP A 253 -9.60 -13.90 -15.05
C ASP A 253 -9.22 -15.37 -14.88
N GLY A 254 -7.94 -15.65 -14.60
CA GLY A 254 -7.44 -16.98 -14.30
C GLY A 254 -6.20 -16.95 -13.40
N PHE A 255 -5.89 -18.12 -12.83
CA PHE A 255 -4.74 -18.29 -11.94
C PHE A 255 -3.41 -18.37 -12.69
N GLU A 256 -3.43 -18.94 -13.89
CA GLU A 256 -2.25 -19.16 -14.72
C GLU A 256 -1.90 -17.92 -15.55
N ALA A 257 -0.76 -17.99 -16.26
CA ALA A 257 -0.22 -16.88 -17.03
C ALA A 257 -1.22 -16.32 -18.07
N ASP A 258 -1.97 -17.19 -18.75
CA ASP A 258 -2.97 -16.82 -19.74
C ASP A 258 -4.19 -16.12 -19.13
N GLY A 259 -4.43 -16.27 -17.82
CA GLY A 259 -5.47 -15.60 -17.05
C GLY A 259 -5.10 -14.20 -16.54
N THR A 260 -3.96 -13.65 -16.96
CA THR A 260 -3.52 -12.31 -16.53
C THR A 260 -3.13 -11.43 -17.72
N ALA A 261 -3.64 -10.21 -17.72
CA ALA A 261 -3.29 -9.18 -18.68
C ALA A 261 -2.91 -7.85 -18.01
N LEU A 262 -2.04 -7.09 -18.67
CA LEU A 262 -1.67 -5.72 -18.35
C LEU A 262 -2.06 -4.81 -19.52
N ALA A 263 -2.95 -3.86 -19.28
CA ALA A 263 -3.26 -2.78 -20.22
C ALA A 263 -2.34 -1.59 -19.94
N VAL A 264 -1.36 -1.36 -20.82
CA VAL A 264 -0.39 -0.25 -20.70
C VAL A 264 -0.98 1.03 -21.27
N GLY A 265 -0.70 2.15 -20.61
CA GLY A 265 -1.14 3.48 -21.04
C GLY A 265 -2.51 3.89 -20.49
N THR A 266 -3.06 3.15 -19.53
CA THR A 266 -4.37 3.47 -18.94
C THR A 266 -4.46 3.08 -17.46
N LEU A 267 -5.22 3.86 -16.70
CA LEU A 267 -5.65 3.57 -15.31
C LEU A 267 -7.12 3.11 -15.27
N THR A 268 -7.81 3.11 -16.41
CA THR A 268 -9.18 2.64 -16.52
C THR A 268 -9.16 1.12 -16.48
N LYS A 269 -9.72 0.53 -15.43
CA LYS A 269 -9.85 -0.93 -15.32
C LYS A 269 -11.08 -1.45 -16.04
N VAL A 270 -10.99 -2.67 -16.55
CA VAL A 270 -12.14 -3.44 -17.03
C VAL A 270 -13.13 -3.60 -15.86
N PRO A 271 -14.38 -3.14 -15.98
CA PRO A 271 -15.34 -3.24 -14.88
C PRO A 271 -15.69 -4.70 -14.63
N PHE A 272 -16.07 -5.06 -13.40
CA PHE A 272 -16.63 -6.37 -13.15
C PHE A 272 -18.09 -6.41 -13.60
N SER A 273 -18.39 -7.22 -14.63
CA SER A 273 -19.76 -7.43 -15.09
C SER A 273 -19.99 -8.88 -15.51
N SER A 274 -21.22 -9.35 -15.37
CA SER A 274 -21.61 -10.71 -15.79
C SER A 274 -21.38 -10.98 -17.28
N LYS A 275 -21.51 -9.96 -18.14
CA LYS A 275 -21.20 -10.07 -19.58
C LYS A 275 -19.71 -10.30 -19.85
N LEU A 276 -18.83 -9.75 -19.02
CA LEU A 276 -17.38 -9.90 -19.19
C LEU A 276 -16.88 -11.27 -18.73
N VAL A 277 -17.64 -11.95 -17.87
CA VAL A 277 -17.41 -13.36 -17.52
C VAL A 277 -17.69 -14.27 -18.73
N GLU A 278 -18.65 -13.91 -19.60
CA GLU A 278 -18.93 -14.63 -20.85
C GLU A 278 -17.85 -14.39 -21.91
N GLU A 279 -17.25 -13.19 -21.94
CA GLU A 279 -16.16 -12.84 -22.88
C GLU A 279 -14.79 -13.42 -22.47
N GLY A 280 -14.61 -13.82 -21.21
CA GLY A 280 -13.41 -14.46 -20.67
C GLY A 280 -12.12 -13.74 -21.10
N ALA A 281 -11.16 -14.50 -21.67
CA ALA A 281 -9.86 -13.98 -22.07
C ALA A 281 -9.90 -12.85 -23.12
N SER A 282 -11.03 -12.64 -23.81
CA SER A 282 -11.19 -11.55 -24.77
C SER A 282 -11.63 -10.23 -24.15
N ALA A 283 -12.18 -10.25 -22.92
CA ALA A 283 -12.74 -9.10 -22.22
C ALA A 283 -11.85 -7.85 -22.23
N PRO A 284 -10.55 -7.89 -21.84
CA PRO A 284 -9.72 -6.69 -21.86
C PRO A 284 -9.48 -6.18 -23.28
N ASN A 285 -9.27 -7.06 -24.26
CA ASN A 285 -9.08 -6.64 -25.65
C ASN A 285 -10.33 -5.95 -26.20
N SER A 286 -11.51 -6.52 -25.98
CA SER A 286 -12.79 -5.94 -26.39
C SER A 286 -13.06 -4.60 -25.71
N PHE A 287 -12.79 -4.50 -24.40
CA PHE A 287 -12.98 -3.28 -23.63
C PHE A 287 -12.06 -2.15 -24.10
N TYR A 288 -10.78 -2.43 -24.30
CA TYR A 288 -9.81 -1.42 -24.74
C TYR A 288 -9.79 -1.20 -26.25
N ALA A 289 -10.47 -2.01 -27.07
CA ALA A 289 -10.54 -1.82 -28.52
C ALA A 289 -11.15 -0.47 -28.94
N THR A 290 -12.00 0.11 -28.10
CA THR A 290 -12.61 1.44 -28.31
C THR A 290 -11.89 2.55 -27.54
N SER A 291 -10.84 2.21 -26.78
CA SER A 291 -10.01 3.17 -26.06
C SER A 291 -9.00 3.87 -27.00
N ASP A 292 -8.16 4.73 -26.42
CA ASP A 292 -7.04 5.34 -27.12
C ASP A 292 -6.18 4.27 -27.83
N ALA A 293 -5.85 4.51 -29.11
CA ALA A 293 -5.08 3.59 -29.94
C ALA A 293 -3.67 3.30 -29.39
N GLU A 294 -3.19 4.11 -28.45
CA GLU A 294 -1.93 3.89 -27.75
C GLU A 294 -2.01 2.88 -26.60
N VAL A 295 -3.22 2.51 -26.15
CA VAL A 295 -3.42 1.49 -25.11
C VAL A 295 -3.09 0.11 -25.68
N LYS A 296 -2.21 -0.61 -24.99
CA LYS A 296 -1.77 -1.96 -25.39
C LYS A 296 -2.09 -2.98 -24.32
N VAL A 297 -2.83 -4.01 -24.69
CA VAL A 297 -3.13 -5.14 -23.80
C VAL A 297 -2.08 -6.22 -24.03
N ILE A 298 -1.34 -6.55 -22.97
CA ILE A 298 -0.31 -7.59 -22.96
C ILE A 298 -0.78 -8.72 -22.06
N ARG A 299 -0.75 -9.96 -22.53
CA ARG A 299 -1.21 -11.14 -21.78
C ARG A 299 -0.05 -12.11 -21.56
N GLY A 300 -0.03 -12.80 -20.41
CA GLY A 300 1.02 -13.76 -20.06
C GLY A 300 2.12 -13.15 -19.21
N PHE A 301 2.54 -13.86 -18.16
CA PHE A 301 3.53 -13.38 -17.19
C PHE A 301 4.85 -12.93 -17.84
N GLN A 302 5.43 -13.74 -18.73
CA GLN A 302 6.68 -13.38 -19.39
C GLN A 302 6.57 -12.09 -20.22
N SER A 303 5.54 -11.99 -21.08
CA SER A 303 5.32 -10.79 -21.91
C SER A 303 5.02 -9.55 -21.07
N ILE A 304 4.30 -9.71 -19.95
CA ILE A 304 4.08 -8.65 -18.97
C ILE A 304 5.41 -8.20 -18.34
N GLN A 305 6.25 -9.13 -17.89
CA GLN A 305 7.55 -8.79 -17.30
C GLN A 305 8.46 -8.06 -18.29
N GLU A 306 8.57 -8.56 -19.52
CA GLU A 306 9.35 -7.91 -20.59
C GLU A 306 8.84 -6.49 -20.88
N THR A 307 7.52 -6.30 -20.83
CA THR A 307 6.90 -4.99 -20.99
C THR A 307 7.24 -4.05 -19.84
N LEU A 308 7.13 -4.53 -18.58
CA LEU A 308 7.49 -3.75 -17.40
C LEU A 308 8.98 -3.38 -17.37
N ASP A 309 9.86 -4.30 -17.76
CA ASP A 309 11.29 -4.04 -17.93
C ASP A 309 11.53 -2.91 -18.94
N GLY A 310 10.83 -2.94 -20.08
CA GLY A 310 10.90 -1.88 -21.09
C GLY A 310 10.39 -0.52 -20.58
N MET A 311 9.32 -0.51 -19.78
CA MET A 311 8.81 0.71 -19.13
C MET A 311 9.84 1.29 -18.14
N LEU A 312 10.47 0.43 -17.32
CA LEU A 312 11.47 0.81 -16.32
C LEU A 312 12.80 1.25 -16.93
N GLN A 313 13.14 0.79 -18.15
CA GLN A 313 14.27 1.32 -18.91
C GLN A 313 14.03 2.77 -19.38
N GLY A 314 12.78 3.12 -19.68
CA GLY A 314 12.41 4.45 -20.18
C GLY A 314 12.04 5.48 -19.11
N ALA A 315 11.78 5.06 -17.87
CA ALA A 315 11.33 5.94 -16.79
C ALA A 315 11.79 5.47 -15.41
N SER A 316 11.91 6.41 -14.45
CA SER A 316 12.16 6.09 -13.04
C SER A 316 10.90 6.00 -12.18
N THR A 317 9.77 6.53 -12.64
CA THR A 317 8.51 6.49 -11.90
C THR A 317 7.42 5.91 -12.77
N LEU A 318 6.78 4.85 -12.28
CA LEU A 318 5.62 4.19 -12.89
C LEU A 318 4.46 4.11 -11.89
N ALA A 319 3.27 3.82 -12.38
CA ALA A 319 2.15 3.40 -11.54
C ALA A 319 1.33 2.29 -12.18
N LEU A 320 0.90 1.32 -11.38
CA LEU A 320 0.09 0.20 -11.84
C LEU A 320 -1.15 0.09 -10.97
N ARG A 321 -2.32 0.02 -11.62
CA ARG A 321 -3.58 -0.26 -10.97
C ARG A 321 -3.84 -1.77 -10.94
N ASP A 322 -3.99 -2.32 -9.76
CA ASP A 322 -4.26 -3.73 -9.51
C ASP A 322 -5.76 -4.06 -9.63
N TYR A 323 -6.06 -5.35 -9.82
CA TYR A 323 -7.43 -5.82 -10.11
C TYR A 323 -8.15 -6.32 -8.85
N TRP A 324 -8.83 -5.41 -8.16
CA TRP A 324 -9.50 -5.67 -6.88
C TRP A 324 -10.55 -6.77 -6.97
N GLU A 325 -11.33 -6.79 -8.04
CA GLU A 325 -12.43 -7.75 -8.18
C GLU A 325 -11.97 -9.19 -8.21
N TRP A 326 -10.79 -9.46 -8.79
CA TRP A 326 -10.19 -10.79 -8.74
C TRP A 326 -9.78 -11.18 -7.33
N TRP A 327 -9.08 -10.30 -6.61
CA TRP A 327 -8.66 -10.56 -5.23
C TRP A 327 -9.88 -10.76 -4.30
N SER A 328 -10.88 -9.89 -4.38
CA SER A 328 -12.09 -9.96 -3.57
C SER A 328 -12.95 -11.19 -3.89
N ALA A 329 -13.03 -11.61 -5.16
CA ALA A 329 -13.75 -12.82 -5.55
C ALA A 329 -13.14 -14.11 -4.96
N HIS A 330 -11.85 -14.08 -4.63
CA HIS A 330 -11.09 -15.20 -4.05
C HIS A 330 -10.85 -15.02 -2.55
N ALA A 331 -11.79 -14.38 -1.86
CA ALA A 331 -11.77 -14.19 -0.41
C ALA A 331 -10.51 -13.48 0.11
N GLU A 332 -9.96 -12.56 -0.69
CA GLU A 332 -8.80 -11.75 -0.32
C GLU A 332 -7.54 -12.59 -0.04
N ASP A 333 -7.38 -13.74 -0.73
CA ASP A 333 -6.18 -14.57 -0.64
C ASP A 333 -4.99 -13.94 -1.39
N GLY A 334 -3.79 -14.07 -0.80
CA GLY A 334 -2.56 -13.44 -1.31
C GLY A 334 -2.18 -13.87 -2.72
N GLN A 335 -2.48 -15.10 -3.13
CA GLN A 335 -2.18 -15.63 -4.48
C GLN A 335 -3.07 -15.04 -5.58
N TYR A 336 -4.06 -14.25 -5.21
CA TYR A 336 -5.00 -13.57 -6.09
C TYR A 336 -4.90 -12.04 -5.96
N GLY A 337 -3.95 -11.56 -5.15
CA GLY A 337 -3.70 -10.15 -4.91
C GLY A 337 -2.92 -9.46 -6.02
N LYS A 338 -2.15 -8.44 -5.62
CA LYS A 338 -1.32 -7.60 -6.48
C LYS A 338 -0.16 -8.43 -7.03
N LEU A 339 -0.12 -8.61 -8.34
CA LEU A 339 0.89 -9.46 -8.98
C LEU A 339 2.27 -8.80 -8.94
N LEU A 340 3.26 -9.53 -8.42
CA LEU A 340 4.68 -9.24 -8.48
C LEU A 340 5.41 -10.41 -9.14
N LEU A 341 5.92 -10.18 -10.35
CA LEU A 341 6.68 -11.17 -11.10
C LEU A 341 8.17 -11.06 -10.78
N ILE A 342 8.81 -12.21 -10.54
CA ILE A 342 10.21 -12.31 -10.15
C ILE A 342 10.94 -13.21 -11.14
N ASP A 343 12.04 -12.72 -11.72
CA ASP A 343 13.06 -13.55 -12.36
C ASP A 343 14.26 -13.64 -11.41
N GLU A 344 14.27 -14.64 -10.55
CA GLU A 344 15.28 -14.74 -9.50
C GLU A 344 16.70 -14.89 -10.06
N GLU A 345 16.86 -15.66 -11.14
CA GLU A 345 18.16 -15.83 -11.78
C GLU A 345 18.68 -14.50 -12.35
N LYS A 346 17.81 -13.71 -12.99
CA LYS A 346 18.17 -12.38 -13.50
C LYS A 346 18.58 -11.45 -12.36
N LEU A 347 17.78 -11.38 -11.30
CA LEU A 347 18.07 -10.53 -10.13
C LEU A 347 19.41 -10.91 -9.49
N GLN A 348 19.67 -12.20 -9.28
CA GLN A 348 20.93 -12.66 -8.71
C GLN A 348 22.13 -12.37 -9.63
N LYS A 349 21.97 -12.58 -10.95
CA LYS A 349 23.04 -12.36 -11.93
C LYS A 349 23.45 -10.89 -12.02
N ASP A 350 22.47 -9.99 -11.94
CA ASP A 350 22.66 -8.55 -12.12
C ASP A 350 22.86 -7.80 -10.78
N ASP A 351 22.77 -8.50 -9.65
CA ASP A 351 22.67 -7.93 -8.29
C ASP A 351 21.50 -6.92 -8.16
N ASP A 352 20.46 -7.06 -8.98
CA ASP A 352 19.30 -6.17 -8.98
C ASP A 352 18.40 -6.43 -7.76
N VAL A 353 17.74 -5.38 -7.27
CA VAL A 353 16.79 -5.44 -6.16
C VAL A 353 15.39 -5.13 -6.66
N THR A 354 14.42 -5.94 -6.24
CA THR A 354 13.00 -5.61 -6.35
C THR A 354 12.30 -5.93 -5.03
N VAL A 355 11.50 -4.99 -4.53
CA VAL A 355 10.78 -5.15 -3.27
C VAL A 355 9.44 -4.43 -3.31
N PHE A 356 8.43 -5.05 -2.72
CA PHE A 356 7.08 -4.55 -2.58
C PHE A 356 6.78 -4.18 -1.12
N PHE A 357 6.42 -2.92 -0.91
CA PHE A 357 6.07 -2.33 0.38
C PHE A 357 4.54 -2.22 0.49
N ASP A 358 3.98 -2.83 1.53
CA ASP A 358 2.52 -2.82 1.79
C ASP A 358 2.26 -3.04 3.29
N ASP A 359 1.28 -2.35 3.87
CA ASP A 359 0.92 -2.51 5.29
C ASP A 359 0.13 -3.80 5.57
N HIS A 360 -0.56 -4.34 4.56
CA HIS A 360 -1.39 -5.53 4.68
C HIS A 360 -0.61 -6.84 4.56
N ILE A 361 0.71 -6.80 4.35
CA ILE A 361 1.56 -7.99 4.47
C ILE A 361 1.60 -8.42 5.94
N GLU A 362 1.16 -9.64 6.23
CA GLU A 362 1.08 -10.15 7.60
C GLU A 362 2.36 -10.88 8.04
N ALA A 363 2.46 -11.24 9.32
CA ALA A 363 3.64 -11.90 9.86
C ALA A 363 3.94 -13.27 9.22
N HIS A 364 2.89 -13.99 8.80
CA HIS A 364 2.98 -15.38 8.31
C HIS A 364 2.31 -15.60 6.95
N HIS A 365 1.81 -14.54 6.31
CA HIS A 365 1.08 -14.63 5.06
C HIS A 365 1.22 -13.34 4.25
N SER A 366 1.32 -13.42 2.92
CA SER A 366 1.43 -12.21 2.09
C SER A 366 0.14 -11.40 2.06
N HIS A 367 -1.00 -12.08 2.15
CA HIS A 367 -2.39 -11.57 2.21
C HIS A 367 -2.84 -10.75 1.00
N ILE A 368 -2.01 -9.86 0.48
CA ILE A 368 -2.36 -8.89 -0.57
C ILE A 368 -1.45 -8.95 -1.79
N VAL A 369 -0.26 -9.53 -1.69
CA VAL A 369 0.72 -9.60 -2.80
C VAL A 369 0.87 -11.03 -3.29
N ASP A 370 0.71 -11.21 -4.60
CA ASP A 370 0.88 -12.46 -5.34
C ASP A 370 2.29 -12.48 -5.97
N VAL A 371 3.25 -13.10 -5.30
CA VAL A 371 4.63 -13.21 -5.79
C VAL A 371 4.75 -14.48 -6.63
N ARG A 372 5.15 -14.35 -7.90
CA ARG A 372 5.30 -15.48 -8.81
C ARG A 372 6.63 -15.48 -9.52
N ASP A 373 7.18 -16.67 -9.71
CA ASP A 373 8.30 -16.87 -10.64
C ASP A 373 7.80 -16.65 -12.07
N VAL A 374 8.46 -15.76 -12.81
CA VAL A 374 7.99 -15.34 -14.14
C VAL A 374 8.02 -16.48 -15.17
N ARG A 375 8.92 -17.46 -15.01
CA ARG A 375 9.16 -18.51 -16.01
C ARG A 375 8.22 -19.69 -15.82
N SER A 376 8.04 -20.14 -14.59
CA SER A 376 7.16 -21.25 -14.23
C SER A 376 5.72 -20.81 -13.97
N GLY A 377 5.50 -19.53 -13.63
CA GLY A 377 4.20 -19.02 -13.18
C GLY A 377 3.80 -19.47 -11.77
N ALA A 378 4.64 -20.27 -11.10
CA ALA A 378 4.35 -20.81 -9.79
C ALA A 378 4.42 -19.71 -8.71
N PRO A 379 3.52 -19.71 -7.72
CA PRO A 379 3.65 -18.88 -6.53
C PRO A 379 4.96 -19.14 -5.81
N VAL A 380 5.61 -18.08 -5.33
CA VAL A 380 6.81 -18.17 -4.49
C VAL A 380 6.39 -18.28 -3.03
N ASP A 381 6.96 -19.24 -2.29
CA ASP A 381 6.66 -19.42 -0.87
C ASP A 381 6.84 -18.11 -0.08
N PHE A 382 5.91 -17.85 0.84
CA PHE A 382 5.96 -16.63 1.64
C PHE A 382 7.26 -16.50 2.46
N GLU A 383 7.74 -17.60 3.07
CA GLU A 383 8.99 -17.59 3.84
C GLU A 383 10.22 -17.27 2.98
N LYS A 384 10.19 -17.54 1.68
CA LYS A 384 11.25 -17.14 0.74
C LYS A 384 11.10 -15.69 0.27
N SER A 385 9.87 -15.16 0.29
CA SER A 385 9.54 -13.83 -0.22
C SER A 385 9.64 -12.74 0.84
N ARG A 386 9.24 -13.04 2.09
CA ARG A 386 9.26 -12.11 3.22
C ARG A 386 10.68 -11.63 3.53
N GLY A 387 10.87 -10.32 3.60
CA GLY A 387 12.17 -9.69 3.85
C GLY A 387 13.13 -9.69 2.65
N LYS A 388 12.70 -10.25 1.50
CA LYS A 388 13.44 -10.25 0.24
C LYS A 388 12.69 -9.48 -0.84
N TYR A 389 11.53 -9.97 -1.25
CA TYR A 389 10.63 -9.35 -2.24
C TYR A 389 9.46 -8.61 -1.60
N LEU A 390 9.14 -8.95 -0.34
CA LEU A 390 8.03 -8.36 0.40
C LEU A 390 8.55 -7.67 1.67
N GLN A 391 8.14 -6.43 1.87
CA GLN A 391 8.42 -5.65 3.06
C GLN A 391 7.10 -5.14 3.64
N ARG A 392 6.75 -5.63 4.83
CA ARG A 392 5.63 -5.03 5.59
C ARG A 392 5.97 -3.59 5.94
N VAL A 393 5.06 -2.68 5.66
CA VAL A 393 5.12 -1.30 6.17
C VAL A 393 4.36 -1.23 7.49
N GLU A 394 4.94 -0.56 8.47
CA GLU A 394 4.35 -0.33 9.79
C GLU A 394 3.80 1.11 9.78
N PRO A 395 2.49 1.34 9.59
CA PRO A 395 1.95 2.67 9.35
C PRO A 395 2.22 3.64 10.51
N PHE A 396 2.24 3.14 11.74
CA PHE A 396 2.56 3.94 12.93
C PHE A 396 3.98 4.50 12.85
N ALA A 397 4.98 3.68 12.51
CA ALA A 397 6.34 4.17 12.31
C ALA A 397 6.46 5.04 11.06
N ALA A 398 5.75 4.71 9.97
CA ALA A 398 5.74 5.53 8.76
C ALA A 398 5.21 6.95 9.04
N ILE A 399 4.29 7.14 9.97
CA ILE A 399 3.83 8.48 10.39
C ILE A 399 4.79 9.13 11.38
N THR A 400 5.28 8.36 12.35
CA THR A 400 5.94 8.92 13.55
C THR A 400 7.45 9.09 13.40
N ASP A 401 8.11 8.33 12.52
CA ASP A 401 9.53 8.40 12.20
C ASP A 401 9.75 9.03 10.81
N PRO A 402 10.30 10.26 10.75
CA PRO A 402 10.61 10.93 9.49
C PRO A 402 11.55 10.14 8.56
N ASN A 403 12.41 9.28 9.11
CA ASN A 403 13.40 8.51 8.36
C ASN A 403 12.94 7.07 8.04
N TYR A 404 11.67 6.73 8.28
CA TYR A 404 11.18 5.36 8.18
C TYR A 404 11.50 4.70 6.83
N PHE A 405 11.04 5.30 5.73
CA PHE A 405 11.26 4.76 4.38
C PHE A 405 12.73 4.79 3.96
N THR A 406 13.48 5.81 4.37
CA THR A 406 14.93 5.88 4.15
C THR A 406 15.63 4.70 4.81
N SER A 407 15.30 4.41 6.07
CA SER A 407 15.87 3.30 6.83
C SER A 407 15.49 1.95 6.21
N LEU A 408 14.27 1.80 5.71
CA LEU A 408 13.86 0.60 4.97
C LEU A 408 14.65 0.43 3.68
N PHE A 409 14.75 1.47 2.86
CA PHE A 409 15.52 1.45 1.63
C PHE A 409 16.99 1.07 1.86
N GLU A 410 17.64 1.68 2.86
CA GLU A 410 19.04 1.40 3.18
C GLU A 410 19.29 -0.07 3.51
N LYS A 411 18.35 -0.78 4.16
CA LYS A 411 18.45 -2.23 4.44
C LYS A 411 18.57 -3.10 3.17
N TYR A 412 18.09 -2.62 2.03
CA TYR A 412 18.13 -3.35 0.76
C TYR A 412 19.35 -3.02 -0.07
N VAL A 413 19.84 -1.78 -0.01
CA VAL A 413 20.94 -1.32 -0.88
C VAL A 413 22.31 -1.32 -0.21
N THR A 414 22.39 -1.53 1.11
CA THR A 414 23.67 -1.64 1.86
C THR A 414 24.13 -3.08 2.10
N LYS A 415 23.34 -4.07 1.66
CA LYS A 415 23.69 -5.49 1.74
C LYS A 415 24.76 -5.88 0.72
#